data_AF-A0A921NDU5-F1
#
_entry.id   AF-A0A921NDU5-F1
#
_cell.length_a   1.000
_cell.length_b   1.000
_cell.length_c   1.000
_cell.angle_alpha   90.00
_cell.angle_beta   90.00
_cell.angle_gamma   90.00
#
_symmetry.space_group_name_H-M   'P 1'
#
loop_
_entity.id
_entity.type
_entity.pdbx_description
1 polymer ?
#
loop_
_entity_poly.entity_id
_entity_poly.type
_entity_poly.pdbx_seq_one_letter_code
_entity_poly.pdbx_strand_id
1 'polypeptide(L)'
;MTLLTQPGPLHRHVDYETGHILHTDPTTGEVITQREMVRPKNPEAQYQAWTAERRADNRLAADHGNVTLSKVEPTAEAVEPANSVRGRPKTSFANPVAAYMYLLAVPNLLPWVDHIITGSIITSAGVTNGKINVKARAVIGALFATEITAEACKTGEISLRTAQRIAKAARHAAHGIASYVERYPSIKAELDSEALFRAFQT
;
A
#
# COMPACT_ATOMS: atom_id res chain seq x y z
N MET A 1 32.99 1.63 8.48
CA MET A 1 32.36 1.27 7.19
C MET A 1 31.00 0.65 7.50
N THR A 2 29.93 1.27 7.03
CA THR A 2 28.54 0.92 7.37
C THR A 2 28.00 -0.17 6.43
N LEU A 3 27.22 -1.10 6.97
CA LEU A 3 26.52 -2.15 6.21
C LEU A 3 25.43 -1.60 5.26
N LEU A 4 25.19 -0.29 5.28
CA LEU A 4 24.16 0.44 4.51
C LEU A 4 24.40 0.47 2.99
N THR A 5 25.60 0.11 2.53
CA THR A 5 25.99 0.14 1.11
C THR A 5 26.29 -1.23 0.52
N GLN A 6 26.02 -2.31 1.25
CA GLN A 6 26.26 -3.65 0.71
C GLN A 6 25.11 -4.03 -0.24
N PRO A 7 25.35 -4.18 -1.56
CA PRO A 7 24.33 -4.72 -2.45
C PRO A 7 23.95 -6.12 -1.98
N GLY A 8 22.65 -6.42 -1.99
CA GLY A 8 22.13 -7.73 -1.61
C GLY A 8 22.74 -8.86 -2.46
N PRO A 9 22.70 -10.12 -1.99
CA PRO A 9 23.40 -11.22 -2.63
C PRO A 9 22.69 -11.60 -3.93
N LEU A 10 23.28 -11.23 -5.06
CA LEU A 10 22.92 -11.61 -6.45
C LEU A 10 21.53 -11.15 -6.92
N HIS A 11 21.49 -10.49 -8.09
CA HIS A 11 20.23 -10.14 -8.74
C HIS A 11 19.73 -11.34 -9.56
N ARG A 12 18.48 -11.78 -9.31
CA ARG A 12 17.86 -12.89 -10.05
C ARG A 12 17.05 -12.36 -11.24
N HIS A 13 17.48 -12.67 -12.45
CA HIS A 13 16.77 -12.39 -13.69
C HIS A 13 16.11 -13.66 -14.24
N VAL A 14 14.88 -13.54 -14.73
CA VAL A 14 14.15 -14.65 -15.36
C VAL A 14 13.95 -14.30 -16.82
N ASP A 15 14.64 -15.03 -17.69
CA ASP A 15 14.55 -14.87 -19.13
C ASP A 15 13.49 -15.84 -19.68
N TYR A 16 12.36 -15.28 -20.10
CA TYR A 16 11.24 -16.06 -20.61
C TYR A 16 11.44 -16.53 -22.06
N GLU A 17 12.31 -15.87 -22.83
CA GLU A 17 12.57 -16.19 -24.23
C GLU A 17 13.52 -17.38 -24.34
N THR A 18 14.61 -17.36 -23.58
CA THR A 18 15.57 -18.46 -23.57
C THR A 18 15.22 -19.56 -22.58
N GLY A 19 14.30 -19.31 -21.64
CA GLY A 19 13.88 -20.29 -20.65
C GLY A 19 14.91 -20.51 -19.54
N HIS A 20 15.65 -19.48 -19.14
CA HIS A 20 16.67 -19.56 -18.10
C HIS A 20 16.43 -18.61 -16.93
N ILE A 21 16.90 -19.01 -15.75
CA ILE A 21 17.00 -18.19 -14.56
C ILE A 21 18.48 -17.86 -14.38
N LEU A 22 18.81 -16.58 -14.51
CA LEU A 22 20.16 -16.05 -14.37
C LEU A 22 20.33 -15.39 -13.00
N HIS A 23 21.44 -15.67 -12.33
CA HIS A 23 21.87 -14.92 -11.15
C HIS A 23 23.07 -14.09 -11.56
N THR A 24 22.91 -12.77 -11.52
CA THR A 24 23.92 -11.80 -11.95
C THR A 24 24.50 -11.05 -10.76
N ASP A 25 25.80 -10.78 -10.79
CA ASP A 25 26.41 -9.82 -9.86
C ASP A 25 25.81 -8.42 -10.15
N PRO A 26 25.19 -7.75 -9.17
CA PRO A 26 24.64 -6.42 -9.37
C PRO A 26 25.70 -5.34 -9.67
N THR A 27 26.98 -5.61 -9.38
CA THR A 27 28.10 -4.65 -9.49
C THR A 27 28.82 -4.78 -10.83
N THR A 28 29.07 -6.01 -11.28
CA THR A 28 29.82 -6.28 -12.53
C THR A 28 28.90 -6.64 -13.70
N GLY A 29 27.66 -7.05 -13.43
CA GLY A 29 26.72 -7.53 -14.44
C GLY A 29 27.02 -8.95 -14.93
N GLU A 30 28.05 -9.62 -14.39
CA GLU A 30 28.42 -10.96 -14.79
C GLU A 30 27.40 -12.00 -14.34
N VAL A 31 27.10 -12.97 -15.22
CA VAL A 31 26.22 -14.11 -14.90
C VAL A 31 27.01 -15.13 -14.10
N ILE A 32 26.73 -15.24 -12.82
CA ILE A 32 27.39 -16.16 -11.89
C ILE A 32 26.77 -17.55 -11.92
N THR A 33 25.45 -17.64 -12.16
CA THR A 33 24.77 -18.94 -12.26
C THR A 33 23.61 -18.88 -13.24
N GLN A 34 23.57 -19.83 -14.16
CA GLN A 34 22.46 -20.07 -15.09
C GLN A 34 21.77 -21.39 -14.72
N ARG A 35 20.45 -21.34 -14.52
CA ARG A 35 19.62 -22.54 -14.31
C ARG A 35 18.53 -22.58 -15.37
N GLU A 36 18.26 -23.75 -15.91
CA GLU A 36 17.13 -23.95 -16.83
C GLU A 36 15.80 -23.79 -16.07
N MET A 37 14.84 -23.12 -16.70
CA MET A 37 13.48 -23.00 -16.16
C MET A 37 12.77 -24.33 -16.31
N VAL A 38 12.49 -25.00 -15.18
CA VAL A 38 11.55 -26.12 -15.18
C VAL A 38 10.14 -25.57 -15.35
N ARG A 39 9.63 -25.61 -16.59
CA ARG A 39 8.23 -25.28 -16.89
C ARG A 39 7.38 -26.55 -16.85
N PRO A 40 6.20 -26.54 -16.20
CA PRO A 40 5.23 -27.61 -16.39
C PRO A 40 4.89 -27.73 -17.87
N LYS A 41 4.80 -28.95 -18.42
CA LYS A 41 4.51 -29.18 -19.86
C LYS A 41 3.17 -28.59 -20.31
N ASN A 42 2.22 -28.39 -19.41
CA ASN A 42 0.90 -27.86 -19.74
C ASN A 42 0.29 -27.04 -18.58
N PRO A 43 0.79 -25.81 -18.35
CA PRO A 43 0.32 -24.96 -17.25
C PRO A 43 -1.13 -24.50 -17.46
N GLU A 44 -1.56 -24.37 -18.72
CA GLU A 44 -2.90 -23.95 -19.07
C GLU A 44 -3.93 -25.03 -18.74
N ALA A 45 -3.66 -26.30 -19.05
CA ALA A 45 -4.54 -27.40 -18.66
C ALA A 45 -4.63 -27.56 -17.13
N GLN A 46 -3.53 -27.35 -16.40
CA GLN A 46 -3.55 -27.36 -14.94
C GLN A 46 -4.43 -26.24 -14.38
N TYR A 47 -4.32 -25.03 -14.95
CA TYR A 47 -5.17 -23.91 -14.57
C TYR A 47 -6.64 -24.14 -14.92
N GLN A 48 -6.92 -24.72 -16.10
CA GLN A 48 -8.29 -25.05 -16.50
C GLN A 48 -8.91 -26.14 -15.61
N ALA A 49 -8.15 -27.17 -15.23
CA ALA A 49 -8.60 -28.19 -14.29
C ALA A 49 -8.90 -27.59 -12.91
N TRP A 50 -8.00 -26.76 -12.38
CA TRP A 50 -8.20 -26.07 -11.11
C TRP A 50 -9.41 -25.12 -11.13
N THR A 51 -9.60 -24.36 -12.21
CA THR A 51 -10.77 -23.47 -12.34
C THR A 51 -12.08 -24.25 -12.48
N ALA A 52 -12.08 -25.41 -13.15
CA ALA A 52 -13.25 -26.28 -13.23
C ALA A 52 -13.61 -26.86 -11.84
N GLU A 53 -12.61 -27.32 -11.08
CA GLU A 53 -12.78 -27.80 -9.71
C GLU A 53 -13.37 -26.72 -8.80
N ARG A 54 -12.88 -25.48 -8.88
CA ARG A 54 -13.41 -24.34 -8.12
C ARG A 54 -14.84 -23.97 -8.49
N ARG A 55 -15.23 -24.05 -9.77
CA ARG A 55 -16.61 -23.79 -10.20
C ARG A 55 -17.59 -24.88 -9.77
N ALA A 56 -17.11 -26.11 -9.64
CA ALA A 56 -17.91 -27.26 -9.20
C ALA A 56 -18.05 -27.35 -7.67
N ASP A 57 -17.25 -26.59 -6.91
CA ASP A 57 -17.34 -26.58 -5.45
C ASP A 57 -18.61 -25.84 -4.97
N ASN A 58 -19.59 -26.61 -4.50
CA ASN A 58 -20.84 -26.09 -3.95
C ASN A 58 -20.64 -25.18 -2.72
N ARG A 59 -19.48 -25.24 -2.06
CA ARG A 59 -19.15 -24.35 -0.94
C ARG A 59 -18.84 -22.93 -1.39
N LEU A 60 -18.44 -22.72 -2.65
CA LEU A 60 -18.14 -21.39 -3.19
C LEU A 60 -19.39 -20.47 -3.14
N ALA A 61 -20.57 -21.03 -3.44
CA ALA A 61 -21.84 -20.30 -3.34
C ALA A 61 -22.23 -19.98 -1.89
N ALA A 62 -21.91 -20.87 -0.95
CA ALA A 62 -22.15 -20.65 0.49
C ALA A 62 -21.19 -19.60 1.08
N ASP A 63 -19.95 -19.54 0.61
CA ASP A 63 -18.97 -18.52 1.01
C ASP A 63 -19.42 -17.10 0.62
N HIS A 64 -20.05 -16.93 -0.55
CA HIS A 64 -20.67 -15.66 -0.94
C HIS A 64 -21.84 -15.26 -0.02
N GLY A 65 -22.59 -16.23 0.50
CA GLY A 65 -23.65 -15.99 1.50
C GLY A 65 -23.11 -15.54 2.86
N ASN A 66 -22.02 -16.17 3.33
CA ASN A 66 -21.41 -15.85 4.63
C ASN A 66 -20.73 -14.47 4.69
N VAL A 67 -20.25 -13.93 3.56
CA VAL A 67 -19.77 -12.52 3.51
C VAL A 67 -20.91 -11.53 3.77
N THR A 68 -22.15 -11.90 3.47
CA THR A 68 -23.33 -11.03 3.70
C THR A 68 -23.80 -11.08 5.16
N LEU A 69 -23.56 -12.19 5.86
CA LEU A 69 -23.98 -12.42 7.26
C LEU A 69 -22.94 -11.98 8.29
N SER A 70 -21.65 -11.90 7.94
CA SER A 70 -20.58 -11.41 8.83
C SER A 70 -20.48 -9.88 8.92
N LYS A 71 -21.57 -9.15 8.63
CA LYS A 71 -21.66 -7.72 8.95
C LYS A 71 -21.76 -7.60 10.46
N VAL A 72 -20.60 -7.47 11.10
CA VAL A 72 -20.42 -7.12 12.51
C VAL A 72 -21.40 -6.01 12.88
N GLU A 73 -22.32 -6.31 13.80
CA GLU A 73 -23.13 -5.30 14.46
C GLU A 73 -22.20 -4.32 15.20
N PRO A 74 -22.25 -3.02 14.89
CA PRO A 74 -21.61 -2.04 15.75
C PRO A 74 -22.48 -1.85 16.98
N THR A 75 -21.94 -2.14 18.16
CA THR A 75 -22.49 -1.73 19.45
C THR A 75 -22.74 -0.21 19.41
N ALA A 76 -24.01 0.17 19.42
CA ALA A 76 -24.44 1.56 19.37
C ALA A 76 -24.42 2.16 20.78
N GLU A 77 -23.51 3.12 21.01
CA GLU A 77 -23.79 4.20 21.96
C GLU A 77 -24.60 5.27 21.21
N ALA A 78 -25.70 5.68 21.84
CA ALA A 78 -26.73 6.51 21.25
C ALA A 78 -26.25 7.95 21.00
N VAL A 79 -26.29 8.37 19.73
CA VAL A 79 -26.32 9.78 19.34
C VAL A 79 -27.52 9.97 18.41
N GLU A 80 -28.40 10.91 18.81
CA GLU A 80 -29.67 11.27 18.18
C GLU A 80 -29.60 11.47 16.65
N PRO A 81 -30.65 11.11 15.89
CA PRO A 81 -30.59 11.05 14.44
C PRO A 81 -30.82 12.42 13.78
N ALA A 82 -29.75 13.04 13.30
CA ALA A 82 -29.87 14.04 12.24
C ALA A 82 -30.12 13.33 10.90
N ASN A 83 -31.29 13.58 10.31
CA ASN A 83 -31.79 13.01 9.05
C ASN A 83 -30.68 12.72 8.00
N SER A 84 -30.31 11.45 7.86
CA SER A 84 -29.31 11.02 6.88
C SER A 84 -29.93 10.95 5.48
N VAL A 85 -29.46 11.80 4.58
CA VAL A 85 -29.71 11.70 3.13
C VAL A 85 -29.31 10.29 2.66
N ARG A 86 -30.20 9.59 1.94
CA ARG A 86 -29.92 8.28 1.32
C ARG A 86 -28.65 8.36 0.45
N GLY A 87 -27.58 7.73 0.91
CA GLY A 87 -26.31 7.62 0.20
C GLY A 87 -25.39 6.57 0.83
N ARG A 88 -24.39 6.09 0.08
CA ARG A 88 -23.32 5.24 0.64
C ARG A 88 -22.64 6.00 1.79
N PRO A 89 -22.43 5.37 2.97
CA PRO A 89 -21.72 6.00 4.06
C PRO A 89 -20.41 6.61 3.58
N LYS A 90 -20.08 7.81 4.05
CA LYS A 90 -18.78 8.42 3.75
C LYS A 90 -17.71 7.45 4.23
N THR A 91 -16.92 6.93 3.29
CA THR A 91 -15.71 6.15 3.62
C THR A 91 -14.69 7.10 4.23
N SER A 92 -14.73 7.26 5.55
CA SER A 92 -13.60 7.73 6.35
C SER A 92 -12.61 6.57 6.54
N PHE A 93 -11.33 6.91 6.55
CA PHE A 93 -10.24 5.98 6.80
C PHE A 93 -9.38 6.59 7.89
N ALA A 94 -9.35 5.97 9.06
CA ALA A 94 -8.47 6.38 10.15
C ALA A 94 -7.02 6.23 9.70
N ASN A 95 -6.24 7.31 9.79
CA ASN A 95 -4.88 7.33 9.31
C ASN A 95 -3.91 6.80 10.39
N PRO A 96 -3.32 5.61 10.21
CA PRO A 96 -2.43 5.03 11.22
C PRO A 96 -1.13 5.82 11.39
N VAL A 97 -0.73 6.63 10.40
CA VAL A 97 0.57 7.33 10.41
C VAL A 97 0.48 8.80 10.80
N ALA A 98 -0.72 9.35 10.93
CA ALA A 98 -0.93 10.79 11.18
C ALA A 98 -0.15 11.28 12.41
N ALA A 99 -0.15 10.47 13.48
CA ALA A 99 0.46 10.81 14.76
C ALA A 99 1.98 10.96 14.72
N TYR A 100 2.67 10.44 13.70
CA TYR A 100 4.13 10.50 13.61
C TYR A 100 4.63 10.96 12.23
N MET A 101 3.74 11.36 11.33
CA MET A 101 4.12 11.81 9.99
C MET A 101 5.05 13.04 10.02
N TYR A 102 4.93 13.90 11.03
CA TYR A 102 5.82 15.05 11.20
C TYR A 102 7.28 14.66 11.44
N LEU A 103 7.53 13.52 12.10
CA LEU A 103 8.89 12.97 12.30
C LEU A 103 9.48 12.44 11.00
N LEU A 104 8.62 11.96 10.11
CA LEU A 104 9.03 11.36 8.84
C LEU A 104 9.23 12.38 7.72
N ALA A 105 8.66 13.57 7.85
CA ALA A 105 8.54 14.56 6.77
C ALA A 105 9.28 15.89 7.02
N VAL A 106 9.77 16.16 8.23
CA VAL A 106 10.40 17.43 8.61
C VAL A 106 11.85 17.21 9.04
N PRO A 107 12.83 18.01 8.56
CA PRO A 107 12.68 19.09 7.57
C PRO A 107 12.46 18.58 6.15
N ASN A 108 12.86 17.34 5.87
CA ASN A 108 12.72 16.69 4.58
C ASN A 108 12.16 15.28 4.77
N LEU A 109 11.47 14.79 3.73
CA LEU A 109 10.91 13.45 3.71
C LEU A 109 12.03 12.40 3.70
N LEU A 110 11.92 11.39 4.57
CA LEU A 110 12.87 10.27 4.58
C LEU A 110 12.78 9.48 3.25
N PRO A 111 13.92 9.01 2.68
CA PRO A 111 13.92 8.38 1.36
C PRO A 111 12.99 7.17 1.23
N TRP A 112 12.96 6.29 2.24
CA TRP A 112 12.09 5.10 2.21
C TRP A 112 10.60 5.47 2.25
N VAL A 113 10.25 6.58 2.92
CA VAL A 113 8.87 7.10 2.96
C VAL A 113 8.51 7.67 1.59
N ASP A 114 9.42 8.41 0.96
CA ASP A 114 9.24 8.93 -0.40
C ASP A 114 9.05 7.81 -1.43
N HIS A 115 9.82 6.72 -1.32
CA HIS A 115 9.66 5.55 -2.18
C HIS A 115 8.28 4.89 -2.00
N ILE A 116 7.79 4.74 -0.76
CA ILE A 116 6.46 4.19 -0.51
C ILE A 116 5.37 5.11 -1.07
N ILE A 117 5.50 6.43 -0.90
CA ILE A 117 4.53 7.41 -1.41
C ILE A 117 4.53 7.40 -2.94
N THR A 118 5.69 7.48 -3.57
CA THR A 118 5.84 7.46 -5.02
C THR A 118 5.30 6.16 -5.62
N GLY A 119 5.66 5.02 -5.02
CA GLY A 119 5.12 3.72 -5.41
C GLY A 119 3.59 3.68 -5.30
N SER A 120 3.04 4.17 -4.18
CA SER A 120 1.60 4.23 -3.96
C SER A 120 0.88 5.12 -4.96
N ILE A 121 1.48 6.24 -5.35
CA ILE A 121 0.94 7.14 -6.37
C ILE A 121 0.85 6.41 -7.72
N ILE A 122 1.94 5.75 -8.13
CA ILE A 122 2.02 5.04 -9.41
C ILE A 122 1.02 3.88 -9.45
N THR A 123 0.97 3.05 -8.40
CA THR A 123 0.14 1.83 -8.39
C THR A 123 -1.34 2.11 -8.15
N SER A 124 -1.68 3.02 -7.23
CA SER A 124 -3.06 3.14 -6.74
C SER A 124 -3.84 4.30 -7.37
N ALA A 125 -3.22 5.48 -7.54
CA ALA A 125 -3.81 6.62 -8.25
C ALA A 125 -3.66 6.49 -9.77
N GLY A 126 -2.70 5.67 -10.22
CA GLY A 126 -2.45 5.33 -11.60
C GLY A 126 -1.72 6.41 -12.38
N VAL A 127 -1.33 6.06 -13.59
CA VAL A 127 -0.71 6.96 -14.56
C VAL A 127 -1.59 7.06 -15.81
N THR A 128 -1.48 8.16 -16.56
CA THR A 128 -2.16 8.33 -17.84
C THR A 128 -1.19 8.96 -18.81
N ASN A 129 -0.94 8.31 -19.96
CA ASN A 129 0.08 8.69 -20.94
C ASN A 129 1.47 8.92 -20.30
N GLY A 130 1.87 8.02 -19.39
CA GLY A 130 3.15 8.12 -18.66
C GLY A 130 3.22 9.23 -17.61
N LYS A 131 2.17 10.05 -17.46
CA LYS A 131 2.11 11.12 -16.48
C LYS A 131 1.37 10.67 -15.23
N ILE A 132 1.94 11.03 -14.08
CA ILE A 132 1.35 10.77 -12.77
C ILE A 132 0.06 11.59 -12.61
N ASN A 133 -1.01 10.95 -12.14
CA ASN A 133 -2.33 11.56 -12.05
C ASN A 133 -2.52 12.56 -10.89
N VAL A 134 -1.63 12.57 -9.89
CA VAL A 134 -1.73 13.36 -8.66
C VAL A 134 -0.36 13.90 -8.23
N LYS A 135 -0.32 15.09 -7.61
CA LYS A 135 0.94 15.66 -7.11
C LYS A 135 1.36 15.00 -5.79
N ALA A 136 2.64 14.63 -5.65
CA ALA A 136 3.16 14.02 -4.42
C ALA A 136 2.91 14.88 -3.17
N ARG A 137 3.10 16.20 -3.26
CA ARG A 137 2.82 17.12 -2.14
C ARG A 137 1.37 17.05 -1.64
N ALA A 138 0.41 16.79 -2.52
CA ALA A 138 -1.00 16.66 -2.12
C ALA A 138 -1.24 15.35 -1.36
N VAL A 139 -0.55 14.27 -1.75
CA VAL A 139 -0.59 12.98 -1.03
C VAL A 139 0.10 13.10 0.33
N ILE A 140 1.26 13.76 0.39
CA ILE A 140 1.95 14.04 1.65
C ILE A 140 1.04 14.84 2.59
N GLY A 141 0.39 15.91 2.09
CA GLY A 141 -0.56 16.70 2.89
C GLY A 141 -1.71 15.85 3.44
N ALA A 142 -2.25 14.92 2.65
CA ALA A 142 -3.30 14.01 3.11
C ALA A 142 -2.82 13.03 4.20
N LEU A 143 -1.54 12.66 4.23
CA LEU A 143 -0.96 11.80 5.26
C LEU A 143 -0.83 12.49 6.63
N PHE A 144 -0.95 13.81 6.70
CA PHE A 144 -1.04 14.55 7.96
C PHE A 144 -2.45 14.61 8.54
N ALA A 145 -3.49 14.27 7.75
CA ALA A 145 -4.85 14.26 8.25
C ALA A 145 -5.09 13.04 9.14
N THR A 146 -5.78 13.23 10.27
CA THR A 146 -6.20 12.13 11.16
C THR A 146 -7.12 11.13 10.45
N GLU A 147 -7.94 11.63 9.52
CA GLU A 147 -8.78 10.82 8.64
C GLU A 147 -8.56 11.15 7.16
N ILE A 148 -8.33 10.12 6.34
CA ILE A 148 -8.11 10.27 4.90
C ILE A 148 -9.44 10.13 4.14
N THR A 149 -10.08 11.27 3.90
CA THR A 149 -11.30 11.37 3.07
C THR A 149 -11.03 12.13 1.77
N ALA A 150 -11.85 11.86 0.74
CA ALA A 150 -11.80 12.63 -0.50
C ALA A 150 -12.24 14.09 -0.28
N GLU A 151 -13.08 14.36 0.72
CA GLU A 151 -13.52 15.70 1.08
C GLU A 151 -12.39 16.51 1.72
N ALA A 152 -11.62 15.90 2.64
CA ALA A 152 -10.42 16.53 3.22
C ALA A 152 -9.35 16.81 2.16
N CYS A 153 -9.27 16.00 1.11
CA CYS A 153 -8.34 16.21 -0.01
C CYS A 153 -8.86 17.23 -1.05
N LYS A 154 -10.11 17.68 -0.96
CA LYS A 154 -10.71 18.58 -1.93
C LYS A 154 -10.41 20.03 -1.52
N THR A 155 -9.86 20.79 -2.47
CA THR A 155 -9.69 22.25 -2.36
C THR A 155 -10.38 22.93 -3.54
N GLY A 156 -10.42 24.26 -3.57
CA GLY A 156 -10.98 25.00 -4.71
C GLY A 156 -10.30 24.67 -6.04
N GLU A 157 -9.02 24.29 -6.00
CA GLU A 157 -8.21 23.95 -7.18
C GLU A 157 -8.24 22.46 -7.54
N ILE A 158 -8.63 21.60 -6.60
CA ILE A 158 -8.59 20.14 -6.77
C ILE A 158 -10.00 19.61 -7.07
N SER A 159 -10.18 19.11 -8.28
CA SER A 159 -11.42 18.44 -8.67
C SER A 159 -11.74 17.25 -7.76
N LEU A 160 -13.02 16.91 -7.61
CA LEU A 160 -13.44 15.76 -6.80
C LEU A 160 -12.77 14.45 -7.26
N ARG A 161 -12.63 14.25 -8.56
CA ARG A 161 -11.96 13.06 -9.13
C ARG A 161 -10.49 13.00 -8.73
N THR A 162 -9.80 14.15 -8.74
CA THR A 162 -8.40 14.23 -8.29
C THR A 162 -8.31 13.99 -6.77
N ALA A 163 -9.22 14.56 -5.98
CA ALA A 163 -9.26 14.37 -4.53
C ALA A 163 -9.48 12.91 -4.14
N GLN A 164 -10.35 12.18 -4.86
CA GLN A 164 -10.54 10.74 -4.68
C GLN A 164 -9.27 9.94 -4.99
N ARG A 165 -8.54 10.30 -6.05
CA ARG A 165 -7.26 9.67 -6.39
C ARG A 165 -6.18 9.95 -5.33
N ILE A 166 -6.12 11.18 -4.82
CA ILE A 166 -5.22 11.56 -3.71
C ILE A 166 -5.54 10.71 -2.48
N ALA A 167 -6.80 10.67 -2.06
CA ALA A 167 -7.22 9.88 -0.90
C ALA A 167 -6.89 8.39 -1.08
N LYS A 168 -7.09 7.83 -2.28
CA LYS A 168 -6.72 6.43 -2.58
C LYS A 168 -5.22 6.19 -2.42
N ALA A 169 -4.38 7.06 -2.98
CA ALA A 169 -2.93 6.96 -2.85
C ALA A 169 -2.44 7.16 -1.42
N ALA A 170 -3.03 8.11 -0.69
CA ALA A 170 -2.69 8.37 0.69
C ALA A 170 -3.04 7.17 1.59
N ARG A 171 -4.19 6.52 1.41
CA ARG A 171 -4.53 5.31 2.17
C ARG A 171 -3.55 4.16 1.90
N HIS A 172 -3.20 3.94 0.64
CA HIS A 172 -2.24 2.91 0.27
C HIS A 172 -0.85 3.20 0.87
N ALA A 173 -0.40 4.46 0.79
CA ALA A 173 0.86 4.89 1.38
C ALA A 173 0.85 4.77 2.91
N ALA A 174 -0.22 5.19 3.57
CA ALA A 174 -0.36 5.11 5.03
C ALA A 174 -0.23 3.66 5.51
N HIS A 175 -0.88 2.72 4.82
CA HIS A 175 -0.74 1.30 5.14
C HIS A 175 0.69 0.81 4.90
N GLY A 176 1.30 1.17 3.77
CA GLY A 176 2.69 0.80 3.47
C GLY A 176 3.70 1.32 4.49
N ILE A 177 3.54 2.58 4.93
CA ILE A 177 4.39 3.20 5.96
C ILE A 177 4.18 2.51 7.30
N ALA A 178 2.93 2.29 7.74
CA ALA A 178 2.63 1.59 8.98
C ALA A 178 3.24 0.18 8.99
N SER A 179 3.02 -0.61 7.93
CA SER A 179 3.61 -1.94 7.79
C SER A 179 5.14 -1.92 7.72
N TYR A 180 5.75 -0.86 7.17
CA TYR A 180 7.20 -0.70 7.22
C TYR A 180 7.67 -0.48 8.66
N VAL A 181 7.10 0.48 9.38
CA VAL A 181 7.44 0.74 10.79
C VAL A 181 7.29 -0.52 11.65
N GLU A 182 6.22 -1.29 11.47
CA GLU A 182 6.00 -2.54 12.21
C GLU A 182 7.06 -3.61 11.95
N ARG A 183 7.61 -3.67 10.72
CA ARG A 183 8.66 -4.64 10.35
C ARG A 183 10.05 -4.25 10.86
N TYR A 184 10.25 -3.00 11.27
CA TYR A 184 11.54 -2.49 11.74
C TYR A 184 11.41 -1.96 13.18
N PRO A 185 11.55 -2.83 14.19
CA PRO A 185 11.32 -2.47 15.60
C PRO A 185 12.17 -1.31 16.11
N SER A 186 13.38 -1.11 15.57
CA SER A 186 14.23 0.03 15.93
C SER A 186 13.61 1.36 15.53
N ILE A 187 13.06 1.46 14.31
CA ILE A 187 12.37 2.65 13.81
C ILE A 187 11.12 2.90 14.66
N LYS A 188 10.36 1.84 14.97
CA LYS A 188 9.18 1.96 15.82
C LYS A 188 9.53 2.51 17.21
N ALA A 189 10.56 1.96 17.85
CA ALA A 189 11.01 2.42 19.16
C ALA A 189 11.47 3.89 19.14
N GLU A 190 12.18 4.32 18.10
CA GLU A 190 12.57 5.73 17.91
C GLU A 190 11.33 6.63 17.80
N LEU A 191 10.36 6.27 16.96
CA LEU A 191 9.12 7.04 16.79
C LEU A 191 8.30 7.11 18.08
N ASP A 192 8.16 6.01 18.81
CA ASP A 192 7.42 5.95 20.07
C ASP A 192 8.12 6.80 21.14
N SER A 193 9.45 6.77 21.21
CA SER A 193 10.23 7.56 22.17
C SER A 193 10.11 9.07 21.94
N GLU A 194 10.16 9.51 20.68
CA GLU A 194 10.03 10.92 20.32
C GLU A 194 8.58 11.41 20.49
N ALA A 195 7.60 10.55 20.17
CA ALA A 195 6.19 10.85 20.43
C ALA A 195 5.92 11.02 21.94
N LEU A 196 6.48 10.14 22.79
CA LEU A 196 6.41 10.28 24.24
C LEU A 196 7.07 11.56 24.72
N PHE A 197 8.30 11.84 24.25
CA PHE A 197 9.03 13.05 24.64
C PHE A 197 8.23 14.33 24.38
N ARG A 198 7.58 14.42 23.23
CA ARG A 198 6.75 15.58 22.88
C ARG A 198 5.47 15.67 23.69
N ALA A 199 4.84 14.55 24.01
CA ALA A 199 3.67 14.53 24.90
C ALA A 199 3.98 15.08 26.31
N PHE A 200 5.24 14.99 26.76
CA PHE A 200 5.69 15.57 28.03
C PHE A 200 6.08 17.06 27.95
N GLN A 201 6.21 17.64 26.75
CA GLN A 201 6.58 19.05 26.56
C GLN A 201 5.37 19.98 26.35
N THR A 202 4.18 19.43 26.15
CA THR A 202 2.90 20.15 26.01
C THR A 202 2.12 20.13 27.30
#